data_AF-A0A954ZT67-F1
#
_entry.id   AF-A0A954ZT67-F1
#
_cell.length_a   1.000
_cell.length_b   1.000
_cell.length_c   1.000
_cell.angle_alpha   90.00
_cell.angle_beta   90.00
_cell.angle_gamma   90.00
#
_symmetry.space_group_name_H-M   'P 1'
#
loop_
_entity.id
_entity.type
_entity.pdbx_description
1 polymer ?
#
loop_
_entity_poly.entity_id
_entity_poly.type
_entity_poly.pdbx_seq_one_letter_code
_entity_poly.pdbx_strand_id
1 'polypeptide(L)'
;MKAAHGMTLIARCLLIIAAVSTLTSCGDSGKSSDSSLPGNQIRLWVCLAQDEPHDFKMTVSEEAKANGVVCPVCDSTYVFRAAACPSCGRYYPVGRYNASPTTCMHCGAELPGKDVSTLHSHGGH
;
A
#
# COMPACT_ATOMS: atom_id res chain seq x y z
N MET A 1 -10.78 -36.73 63.66
CA MET A 1 -11.70 -37.35 62.66
C MET A 1 -11.33 -36.79 61.29
N LYS A 2 -11.25 -37.46 60.16
CA LYS A 2 -11.04 -38.85 59.70
C LYS A 2 -10.80 -38.68 58.18
N ALA A 3 -9.87 -39.43 57.60
CA ALA A 3 -9.29 -39.26 56.26
C ALA A 3 -10.25 -39.45 55.07
N ALA A 4 -9.83 -38.98 53.87
CA ALA A 4 -9.86 -39.68 52.57
C ALA A 4 -9.44 -38.70 51.46
N HIS A 5 -8.23 -38.76 50.87
CA HIS A 5 -7.85 -39.62 49.75
C HIS A 5 -8.90 -39.79 48.66
N GLY A 6 -8.62 -39.24 47.48
CA GLY A 6 -9.37 -39.43 46.24
C GLY A 6 -8.49 -39.24 45.01
N MET A 7 -7.40 -40.03 44.92
CA MET A 7 -6.75 -40.35 43.64
C MET A 7 -7.67 -41.28 42.85
N THR A 8 -8.10 -40.92 41.64
CA THR A 8 -8.61 -41.93 40.68
C THR A 8 -8.40 -41.49 39.23
N LEU A 9 -7.49 -42.23 38.60
CA LEU A 9 -7.40 -42.71 37.22
C LEU A 9 -7.64 -41.80 36.00
N ILE A 10 -6.55 -41.62 35.25
CA ILE A 10 -6.33 -42.18 33.90
C ILE A 10 -7.56 -42.19 32.96
N ALA A 11 -7.56 -41.27 32.00
CA ALA A 11 -8.11 -41.56 30.67
C ALA A 11 -7.19 -40.96 29.60
N ARG A 12 -6.30 -41.81 29.09
CA ARG A 12 -5.57 -41.58 27.84
C ARG A 12 -6.58 -41.57 26.69
N CYS A 13 -6.99 -40.40 26.24
CA CYS A 13 -7.56 -40.24 24.90
C CYS A 13 -6.52 -39.57 24.02
N LEU A 14 -5.65 -40.40 23.44
CA LEU A 14 -4.90 -40.08 22.23
C LEU A 14 -5.93 -39.88 21.11
N LEU A 15 -6.33 -38.64 20.86
CA LEU A 15 -7.00 -38.25 19.62
C LEU A 15 -5.94 -37.76 18.65
N ILE A 16 -5.42 -38.69 17.85
CA ILE A 16 -4.68 -38.38 16.63
C ILE A 16 -5.71 -37.93 15.60
N ILE A 17 -5.89 -36.62 15.47
CA ILE A 17 -6.62 -36.06 14.32
C ILE A 17 -5.59 -35.77 13.24
N ALA A 18 -5.45 -36.72 12.31
CA ALA A 18 -4.77 -36.50 11.05
C ALA A 18 -5.67 -35.62 10.17
N ALA A 19 -5.52 -34.30 10.27
CA ALA A 19 -6.09 -33.38 9.30
C ALA A 19 -5.08 -33.21 8.15
N VAL A 20 -5.30 -33.98 7.08
CA VAL A 20 -4.66 -33.78 5.79
C VAL A 20 -5.19 -32.44 5.23
N SER A 21 -4.41 -31.38 5.38
CA SER A 21 -4.66 -30.12 4.69
C SER A 21 -3.81 -30.06 3.42
N THR A 22 -4.27 -30.74 2.37
CA THR A 22 -3.82 -30.46 1.00
C THR A 22 -4.49 -29.19 0.50
N LEU A 23 -3.92 -28.03 0.79
CA LEU A 23 -4.30 -26.77 0.16
C LEU A 23 -3.08 -25.86 -0.02
N THR A 24 -2.26 -26.19 -1.02
CA THR A 24 -1.51 -25.15 -1.73
C THR A 24 -1.91 -25.24 -3.19
N SER A 25 -3.13 -24.79 -3.46
CA SER A 25 -3.49 -24.29 -4.78
C SER A 25 -2.57 -23.10 -5.03
N CYS A 26 -1.57 -23.27 -5.90
CA CYS A 26 -0.88 -22.14 -6.49
C CYS A 26 -1.92 -21.43 -7.36
N GLY A 27 -2.67 -20.51 -6.73
CA GLY A 27 -3.59 -19.62 -7.39
C GLY A 27 -2.81 -18.73 -8.35
N ASP A 28 -3.02 -19.02 -9.63
CA ASP A 28 -2.98 -18.11 -10.77
C ASP A 28 -2.62 -16.66 -10.41
N SER A 29 -1.33 -16.32 -10.52
CA SER A 29 -0.90 -14.93 -10.50
C SER A 29 -1.41 -14.23 -11.75
N GLY A 30 -2.59 -13.63 -11.62
CA GLY A 30 -2.87 -12.29 -12.13
C GLY A 30 -2.89 -12.14 -13.65
N LYS A 31 -3.80 -12.83 -14.34
CA LYS A 31 -4.39 -12.29 -15.57
C LYS A 31 -5.49 -11.28 -15.24
N SER A 32 -5.11 -10.12 -14.71
CA SER A 32 -5.91 -8.91 -14.84
C SER A 32 -5.40 -8.14 -16.05
N SER A 33 -5.61 -8.72 -17.24
CA SER A 33 -5.67 -7.94 -18.47
C SER A 33 -7.01 -7.20 -18.44
N ASP A 34 -7.14 -6.28 -17.48
CA ASP A 34 -8.21 -5.31 -17.49
C ASP A 34 -7.92 -4.45 -18.72
N SER A 35 -8.71 -4.67 -19.78
CA SER A 35 -8.75 -3.82 -20.96
C SER A 35 -9.35 -2.48 -20.54
N SER A 36 -8.64 -1.79 -19.65
CA SER A 36 -8.87 -0.46 -19.16
C SER A 36 -8.67 0.43 -20.38
N LEU A 37 -9.77 0.81 -21.04
CA LEU A 37 -9.76 1.82 -22.08
C LEU A 37 -8.90 2.99 -21.57
N PRO A 38 -7.92 3.50 -22.31
CA PRO A 38 -6.88 4.38 -21.75
C PRO A 38 -7.41 5.62 -21.01
N GLY A 39 -8.66 6.03 -21.25
CA GLY A 39 -9.34 7.11 -20.54
C GLY A 39 -9.82 6.82 -19.11
N ASN A 40 -9.99 5.55 -18.69
CA ASN A 40 -10.47 5.21 -17.34
C ASN A 40 -9.33 4.93 -16.34
N GLN A 41 -8.07 5.08 -16.76
CA GLN A 41 -6.93 4.91 -15.85
C GLN A 41 -7.03 5.95 -14.72
N ILE A 42 -7.09 5.47 -13.49
CA ILE A 42 -7.11 6.31 -12.28
C ILE A 42 -5.68 6.73 -11.95
N ARG A 43 -5.49 8.02 -11.68
CA ARG A 43 -4.26 8.57 -11.15
C ARG A 43 -4.50 9.14 -9.76
N LEU A 44 -3.50 8.94 -8.90
CA LEU A 44 -3.53 9.40 -7.51
C LEU A 44 -2.86 10.76 -7.42
N TRP A 45 -3.44 11.62 -6.60
CA TRP A 45 -2.97 12.98 -6.36
C TRP A 45 -2.93 13.26 -4.86
N VAL A 46 -2.02 14.14 -4.46
CA VAL A 46 -1.93 14.66 -3.10
C VAL A 46 -1.71 16.16 -3.14
N CYS A 47 -2.46 16.88 -2.31
CA CYS A 47 -2.22 18.29 -2.00
C CYS A 47 -1.50 18.39 -0.67
N LEU A 48 -0.39 19.15 -0.63
CA LEU A 48 0.30 19.46 0.63
C LEU A 48 -0.28 20.75 1.21
N ALA A 49 -1.52 20.70 1.70
CA ALA A 49 -2.12 21.85 2.39
C ALA A 49 -1.38 22.14 3.71
N GLN A 50 -1.55 23.35 4.26
CA GLN A 50 -0.81 23.77 5.45
C GLN A 50 -1.16 22.94 6.70
N ASP A 51 -2.43 22.52 6.84
CA ASP A 51 -2.90 21.81 8.03
C ASP A 51 -2.81 20.28 7.89
N GLU A 52 -3.40 19.71 6.82
CA GLU A 52 -3.38 18.27 6.55
C GLU A 52 -3.23 17.97 5.05
N PRO A 53 -2.42 16.98 4.64
CA PRO A 53 -2.37 16.56 3.25
C PRO A 53 -3.70 15.96 2.78
N HIS A 54 -4.24 16.44 1.65
CA HIS A 54 -5.45 15.88 1.06
C HIS A 54 -5.12 14.93 -0.07
N ASP A 55 -5.49 13.66 0.07
CA ASP A 55 -5.42 12.68 -1.01
C ASP A 55 -6.70 12.62 -1.83
N PHE A 56 -6.55 12.50 -3.16
CA PHE A 56 -7.69 12.37 -4.05
C PHE A 56 -7.31 11.60 -5.33
N LYS A 57 -8.33 11.17 -6.06
CA LYS A 57 -8.21 10.39 -7.29
C LYS A 57 -8.83 11.14 -8.45
N MET A 58 -8.23 11.00 -9.63
CA MET A 58 -8.77 11.57 -10.87
C MET A 58 -8.45 10.62 -12.01
N THR A 59 -9.40 10.41 -12.92
CA THR A 59 -9.15 9.67 -14.15
C THR A 59 -8.31 10.49 -15.13
N VAL A 60 -7.59 9.81 -16.03
CA VAL A 60 -6.86 10.48 -17.13
C VAL A 60 -7.80 11.33 -17.98
N SER A 61 -9.05 10.90 -18.18
CA SER A 61 -10.04 11.68 -18.94
C SER A 61 -10.46 12.96 -18.23
N GLU A 62 -10.67 12.92 -16.92
CA GLU A 62 -11.00 14.11 -16.13
C GLU A 62 -9.84 15.09 -16.12
N GLU A 63 -8.60 14.60 -15.92
CA GLU A 63 -7.40 15.43 -15.97
C GLU A 63 -7.23 16.11 -17.32
N ALA A 64 -7.45 15.39 -18.42
CA ALA A 64 -7.33 15.95 -19.77
C ALA A 64 -8.40 17.02 -20.08
N LYS A 65 -9.56 16.97 -19.41
CA LYS A 65 -10.62 17.98 -19.51
C LYS A 65 -10.40 19.17 -18.58
N ALA A 66 -9.61 18.99 -17.53
CA ALA A 66 -9.36 20.03 -16.54
C ALA A 66 -8.30 21.01 -17.05
N ASN A 67 -8.50 22.31 -16.82
CA ASN A 67 -7.49 23.35 -17.06
C ASN A 67 -6.46 23.39 -15.93
N GLY A 68 -5.82 22.25 -15.67
CA GLY A 68 -4.98 22.01 -14.51
C GLY A 68 -5.70 21.27 -13.39
N VAL A 69 -4.94 20.56 -12.57
CA VAL A 69 -5.46 19.79 -11.43
C VAL A 69 -5.45 20.66 -10.19
N VAL A 70 -6.58 20.67 -9.48
CA VAL A 70 -6.76 21.39 -8.22
C VAL A 70 -7.22 20.42 -7.14
N CYS A 71 -6.87 20.73 -5.89
CA CYS A 71 -7.35 19.96 -4.75
C CYS A 71 -8.87 20.19 -4.57
N PRO A 72 -9.71 19.15 -4.58
CA PRO A 72 -11.16 19.31 -4.44
C PRO A 72 -11.61 19.71 -3.01
N VAL A 73 -10.68 19.71 -2.05
CA VAL A 73 -10.97 20.03 -0.64
C VAL A 73 -10.63 21.48 -0.30
N CYS A 74 -9.53 22.01 -0.84
CA CYS A 74 -9.03 23.35 -0.50
C CYS A 74 -8.71 24.23 -1.72
N ASP A 75 -9.08 23.81 -2.92
CA ASP A 75 -8.90 24.53 -4.20
C ASP A 75 -7.44 24.91 -4.54
N SER A 76 -6.47 24.37 -3.80
CA SER A 76 -5.05 24.60 -4.05
C SER A 76 -4.63 24.00 -5.39
N THR A 77 -3.85 24.76 -6.15
CA THR A 77 -3.17 24.31 -7.37
C THR A 77 -1.85 23.58 -7.06
N TYR A 78 -1.42 23.57 -5.79
CA TYR A 78 -0.19 22.93 -5.35
C TYR A 78 -0.41 21.44 -5.09
N VAL A 79 -0.64 20.71 -6.17
CA VAL A 79 -0.95 19.27 -6.17
C VAL A 79 0.14 18.48 -6.89
N PHE A 80 0.40 17.28 -6.39
CA PHE A 80 1.44 16.39 -6.90
C PHE A 80 0.85 15.05 -7.29
N ARG A 81 1.47 14.41 -8.28
CA ARG A 81 1.26 12.97 -8.48
C ARG A 81 1.61 12.26 -7.20
N ALA A 82 0.84 11.23 -6.89
CA ALA A 82 1.03 10.44 -5.70
C ALA A 82 1.13 8.95 -5.99
N ALA A 83 1.70 8.23 -5.04
CA ALA A 83 1.61 6.78 -4.95
C ALA A 83 1.07 6.39 -3.56
N ALA A 84 0.51 5.19 -3.47
CA ALA A 84 0.02 4.66 -2.20
C ALA A 84 1.18 4.07 -1.39
N CYS A 85 1.25 4.40 -0.10
CA CYS A 85 2.16 3.75 0.83
C CYS A 85 1.75 2.27 0.99
N PRO A 86 2.67 1.31 0.79
CA PRO A 86 2.34 -0.12 0.93
C PRO A 86 2.04 -0.53 2.38
N SER A 87 2.45 0.27 3.36
CA SER A 87 2.27 -0.02 4.77
C SER A 87 0.95 0.53 5.34
N CYS A 88 0.61 1.79 5.07
CA CYS A 88 -0.59 2.43 5.63
C CYS A 88 -1.69 2.77 4.62
N GLY A 89 -1.44 2.57 3.32
CA GLY A 89 -2.39 2.89 2.24
C GLY A 89 -2.57 4.38 1.93
N ARG A 90 -2.07 5.30 2.77
CA ARG A 90 -2.12 6.75 2.51
C ARG A 90 -1.19 7.18 1.40
N TYR A 91 -1.53 8.30 0.74
CA TYR A 91 -0.81 8.75 -0.44
C TYR A 91 0.36 9.64 -0.08
N TYR A 92 1.44 9.51 -0.83
CA TYR A 92 2.64 10.34 -0.72
C TYR A 92 3.03 10.90 -2.09
N PRO A 93 3.60 12.11 -2.16
CA PRO A 93 3.96 12.73 -3.42
C PRO A 93 5.10 11.94 -4.09
N VAL A 94 4.96 11.70 -5.39
CA VAL A 94 6.03 11.15 -6.23
C VAL A 94 6.59 12.25 -7.11
N GLY A 95 7.85 12.61 -6.86
CA GLY A 95 8.56 13.61 -7.63
C GLY A 95 9.12 13.04 -8.92
N ARG A 96 9.29 13.88 -9.95
CA ARG A 96 10.29 13.59 -11.00
C ARG A 96 11.67 13.94 -10.43
N TYR A 97 12.69 13.14 -10.78
CA TYR A 97 14.08 13.36 -10.38
C TYR A 97 14.36 13.26 -8.87
N ASN A 98 14.00 12.13 -8.23
CA ASN A 98 14.40 11.80 -6.86
C ASN A 98 13.87 12.72 -5.75
N ALA A 99 12.85 13.53 -6.04
CA ALA A 99 12.16 14.34 -5.03
C ALA A 99 11.07 13.58 -4.24
N SER A 100 10.94 12.26 -4.46
CA SER A 100 10.03 11.43 -3.66
C SER A 100 10.64 11.20 -2.27
N PRO A 101 9.85 11.30 -1.20
CA PRO A 101 10.34 11.01 0.14
C PRO A 101 10.76 9.53 0.25
N THR A 102 11.82 9.26 1.00
CA THR A 102 12.33 7.90 1.24
C THR A 102 11.55 7.15 2.32
N THR A 103 10.77 7.89 3.13
CA THR A 103 9.92 7.37 4.19
C THR A 103 8.53 7.99 4.11
N CYS A 104 7.52 7.23 4.53
CA CYS A 104 6.14 7.68 4.51
C CYS A 104 5.92 8.77 5.55
N MET A 105 5.41 9.93 5.13
CA MET A 105 5.05 11.04 6.03
C MET A 105 3.92 10.71 7.01
N HIS A 106 3.17 9.62 6.78
CA HIS A 106 2.04 9.22 7.62
C HIS A 106 2.42 8.19 8.69
N CYS A 107 3.25 7.20 8.33
CA CYS A 107 3.58 6.07 9.23
C CYS A 107 5.08 5.81 9.42
N GLY A 108 5.96 6.55 8.74
CA GLY A 108 7.41 6.38 8.82
C GLY A 108 7.98 5.16 8.06
N ALA A 109 7.14 4.32 7.45
CA ALA A 109 7.59 3.16 6.68
C ALA A 109 8.47 3.56 5.49
N GLU A 110 9.48 2.75 5.15
CA GLU A 110 10.29 2.98 3.95
C GLU A 110 9.44 2.86 2.67
N LEU A 111 9.68 3.77 1.73
CA LEU A 111 8.93 3.84 0.48
C LEU A 111 9.71 3.21 -0.68
N PRO A 112 9.02 2.52 -1.61
CA PRO A 112 9.65 1.95 -2.79
C PRO A 112 10.18 3.07 -3.70
N GLY A 113 11.37 2.89 -4.28
CA GLY A 113 12.02 3.90 -5.12
C GLY A 113 13.05 4.78 -4.41
N LYS A 114 13.43 4.46 -3.17
CA LYS A 114 14.63 5.02 -2.51
C LYS A 114 15.90 4.86 -3.36
N ASP A 115 15.94 3.80 -4.19
CA ASP A 115 17.16 3.33 -4.86
C ASP A 115 17.44 4.02 -6.21
N VAL A 116 16.46 4.72 -6.82
CA VAL A 116 16.68 5.45 -8.08
C VAL A 116 17.50 6.73 -7.90
N SER A 117 17.76 7.13 -6.65
CA SER A 117 18.58 8.31 -6.33
C SER A 117 20.08 8.12 -6.57
N THR A 118 20.55 6.88 -6.72
CA THR A 118 21.99 6.58 -6.72
C THR A 118 22.59 6.41 -8.12
N LEU A 119 21.79 6.47 -9.19
CA LEU A 119 22.22 6.15 -10.57
C LEU A 119 22.56 7.37 -11.44
N HIS A 120 22.97 8.49 -10.82
CA HIS A 120 23.56 9.64 -11.52
C HIS A 120 24.99 9.96 -11.08
N SER A 121 25.75 8.96 -10.63
CA SER A 121 27.18 9.16 -10.35
C SER A 121 28.06 8.56 -11.45
N HIS A 122 28.73 9.47 -12.15
CA HIS A 122 30.05 9.33 -12.77
C HIS A 122 30.20 8.39 -13.97
N GLY A 123 30.16 9.00 -15.16
CA GLY A 123 30.64 8.38 -16.40
C GLY A 123 30.94 9.44 -17.45
N GLY A 124 31.75 10.44 -17.10
CA GLY A 124 32.15 11.51 -18.03
C GLY A 124 33.48 12.12 -17.60
N HIS A 125 34.57 11.45 -17.93
CA HIS A 125 35.91 12.03 -18.06
C HIS A 125 36.55 11.44 -19.31
#